data_AF-A0A060BYG4-F1
#
_entry.id   AF-A0A060BYG4-F1
#
_cell.length_a   1.000
_cell.length_b   1.000
_cell.length_c   1.000
_cell.angle_alpha   90.00
_cell.angle_beta   90.00
_cell.angle_gamma   90.00
#
_symmetry.space_group_name_H-M   'P 1'
#
loop_
_entity.id
_entity.type
_entity.pdbx_description
1 polymer ?
#
loop_
_entity_poly.entity_id
_entity_poly.type
_entity_poly.pdbx_seq_one_letter_code
_entity_poly.pdbx_strand_id
1 'polypeptide(L)'
;QIMPATASDLGINPEYYDSPYLQVEGGARYLAAQLSTFDGNVVNALAAYNAGPGRVFEYGGVPPFKETRHYVQVVPERYNLYLRRIGGIEALGTIDPALLANANLSFAGFGAARYGNNAP
;
A
#
# COMPACT_ATOMS: atom_id res chain seq x y z
N GLN A 1 -2.35 9.55 -5.11
CA GLN A 1 -3.67 9.89 -5.68
C GLN A 1 -4.70 9.10 -4.89
N ILE A 2 -5.63 9.75 -4.20
CA ILE A 2 -6.77 9.09 -3.53
C ILE A 2 -7.85 8.88 -4.59
N MET A 3 -8.42 7.69 -4.67
CA MET A 3 -9.52 7.44 -5.59
C MET A 3 -10.79 8.18 -5.13
N PRO A 4 -11.66 8.67 -6.04
CA PRO A 4 -12.89 9.40 -5.68
C PRO A 4 -13.81 8.66 -4.70
N ALA A 5 -13.92 7.34 -4.81
CA ALA A 5 -14.69 6.52 -3.86
C ALA A 5 -14.14 6.63 -2.44
N THR A 6 -12.81 6.61 -2.29
CA THR A 6 -12.12 6.77 -1.02
C THR A 6 -12.30 8.18 -0.43
N ALA A 7 -12.30 9.23 -1.26
CA ALA A 7 -12.60 10.59 -0.79
C ALA A 7 -14.05 10.72 -0.26
N SER A 8 -14.98 9.93 -0.81
CA SER A 8 -16.36 9.84 -0.33
C SER A 8 -16.45 9.09 1.00
N ASP A 9 -15.77 7.95 1.14
CA ASP A 9 -15.72 7.18 2.39
C ASP A 9 -15.09 7.96 3.56
N LEU A 10 -14.21 8.92 3.24
CA LEU A 10 -13.57 9.82 4.20
C LEU A 10 -14.39 11.07 4.53
N GLY A 11 -15.54 11.30 3.86
CA GLY A 11 -16.41 12.45 4.11
C GLY A 11 -15.83 13.80 3.68
N ILE A 12 -14.89 13.83 2.73
CA ILE A 12 -14.17 15.05 2.30
C ILE A 12 -14.56 15.53 0.90
N ASN A 13 -15.62 14.97 0.31
CA ASN A 13 -16.14 15.32 -1.00
C ASN A 13 -17.19 16.46 -0.85
N PRO A 14 -17.17 17.55 -1.65
CA PRO A 14 -16.32 17.82 -2.81
C PRO A 14 -15.05 18.64 -2.57
N GLU A 15 -14.85 19.17 -1.37
CA GLU A 15 -13.73 20.07 -1.02
C GLU A 15 -12.34 19.44 -1.22
N TYR A 16 -12.28 18.10 -1.26
CA TYR A 16 -11.11 17.29 -1.62
C TYR A 16 -10.49 17.68 -2.97
N TYR A 17 -11.27 18.04 -3.99
CA TYR A 17 -10.73 18.31 -5.32
C TYR A 17 -9.85 19.57 -5.35
N ASP A 18 -10.18 20.57 -4.54
CA ASP A 18 -9.56 21.90 -4.61
C ASP A 18 -8.60 22.21 -3.43
N SER A 19 -8.56 21.36 -2.40
CA SER A 19 -7.72 21.57 -1.21
C SER A 19 -6.60 20.53 -1.11
N PRO A 20 -5.34 20.89 -1.44
CA PRO A 20 -4.18 20.02 -1.26
C PRO A 20 -4.02 19.52 0.18
N TYR A 21 -4.42 20.33 1.16
CA TYR A 21 -4.38 19.97 2.57
C TYR A 21 -5.35 18.81 2.87
N LEU A 22 -6.62 18.92 2.40
CA LEU A 22 -7.61 17.86 2.60
C LEU A 22 -7.23 16.57 1.86
N GLN A 23 -6.55 16.67 0.71
CA GLN A 23 -6.04 15.49 0.00
C GLN A 23 -4.96 14.77 0.81
N VAL A 24 -4.02 15.50 1.41
CA VAL A 24 -2.96 14.89 2.22
C VAL A 24 -3.52 14.30 3.51
N GLU A 25 -4.39 15.05 4.20
CA GLU A 25 -5.00 14.59 5.45
C GLU A 25 -5.90 13.36 5.24
N GLY A 26 -6.78 13.41 4.23
CA GLY A 26 -7.62 12.27 3.87
C GLY A 26 -6.81 11.03 3.53
N GLY A 27 -5.70 11.21 2.81
CA GLY A 27 -4.81 10.12 2.43
C GLY A 27 -4.12 9.50 3.63
N ALA A 28 -3.62 10.34 4.54
CA ALA A 28 -3.02 9.88 5.79
C ALA A 28 -4.04 9.09 6.63
N ARG A 29 -5.27 9.59 6.78
CA ARG A 29 -6.34 8.91 7.52
C ARG A 29 -6.70 7.56 6.88
N TYR A 30 -6.83 7.52 5.55
CA TYR A 30 -7.14 6.27 4.85
C TYR A 30 -6.03 5.24 4.97
N LEU A 31 -4.77 5.67 4.83
CA LEU A 31 -3.62 4.79 5.03
C LEU A 31 -3.57 4.24 6.46
N ALA A 32 -3.83 5.09 7.47
CA ALA A 32 -3.91 4.67 8.87
C ALA A 32 -5.02 3.62 9.09
N ALA A 33 -6.19 3.81 8.47
CA ALA A 33 -7.26 2.83 8.51
C ALA A 33 -6.81 1.48 7.91
N GLN A 34 -6.15 1.49 6.74
CA GLN A 34 -5.65 0.25 6.14
C GLN A 34 -4.57 -0.42 7.00
N LEU A 35 -3.66 0.35 7.61
CA LEU A 35 -2.68 -0.21 8.54
C LEU A 35 -3.35 -0.89 9.74
N SER A 36 -4.42 -0.31 10.29
CA SER A 36 -5.22 -0.95 11.33
C SER A 36 -5.95 -2.19 10.83
N THR A 37 -6.50 -2.17 9.60
CA THR A 37 -7.23 -3.31 9.02
C THR A 37 -6.33 -4.53 8.78
N PHE A 38 -5.05 -4.31 8.50
CA PHE A 38 -4.09 -5.38 8.20
C PHE A 38 -3.05 -5.57 9.30
N ASP A 39 -3.37 -5.24 10.56
CA ASP A 39 -2.53 -5.48 11.74
C ASP A 39 -1.09 -4.95 11.61
N GLY A 40 -0.94 -3.77 11.00
CA GLY A 40 0.36 -3.14 10.76
C GLY A 40 1.14 -3.73 9.58
N ASN A 41 0.58 -4.69 8.84
CA ASN A 41 1.20 -5.20 7.61
C ASN A 41 1.16 -4.12 6.51
N VAL A 42 2.28 -3.39 6.40
CA VAL A 42 2.46 -2.27 5.48
C VAL A 42 2.22 -2.67 4.02
N VAL A 43 2.60 -3.89 3.61
CA VAL A 43 2.45 -4.35 2.23
C VAL A 43 0.96 -4.49 1.88
N ASN A 44 0.20 -5.15 2.75
CA ASN A 44 -1.24 -5.32 2.55
C ASN A 44 -1.99 -3.99 2.69
N ALA A 45 -1.56 -3.11 3.60
CA ALA A 45 -2.14 -1.79 3.75
C ALA A 45 -1.94 -0.91 2.50
N LEU A 46 -0.74 -0.90 1.90
CA LEU A 46 -0.48 -0.18 0.64
C LEU A 46 -1.23 -0.80 -0.54
N ALA A 47 -1.36 -2.13 -0.58
CA ALA A 47 -2.15 -2.81 -1.60
C ALA A 47 -3.63 -2.43 -1.48
N ALA A 48 -4.17 -2.38 -0.26
CA ALA A 48 -5.54 -2.00 0.01
C ALA A 48 -5.79 -0.52 -0.28
N TYR A 49 -4.81 0.34 -0.01
CA TYR A 49 -4.89 1.75 -0.36
C TYR A 49 -5.04 1.96 -1.88
N ASN A 50 -4.35 1.16 -2.70
CA ASN A 50 -4.41 1.27 -4.16
C ASN A 50 -5.56 0.48 -4.79
N ALA A 51 -5.81 -0.75 -4.36
CA ALA A 51 -6.78 -1.66 -4.99
C ALA A 51 -8.13 -1.75 -4.26
N GLY A 52 -8.19 -1.29 -3.01
CA GLY A 52 -9.29 -1.50 -2.08
C GLY A 52 -9.06 -2.74 -1.20
N PRO A 53 -9.42 -2.72 0.10
CA PRO A 53 -9.20 -3.82 1.04
C PRO A 53 -9.93 -5.10 0.65
N GLY A 54 -11.12 -5.01 0.03
CA GLY A 54 -11.87 -6.18 -0.43
C GLY A 54 -11.08 -7.09 -1.38
N ARG A 55 -10.29 -6.50 -2.29
CA ARG A 55 -9.39 -7.26 -3.17
C ARG A 55 -8.23 -7.88 -2.42
N VAL A 56 -7.69 -7.20 -1.42
CA VAL A 56 -6.59 -7.77 -0.62
C VAL A 56 -7.09 -8.98 0.17
N PHE A 57 -8.31 -8.92 0.71
CA PHE A 57 -8.95 -10.08 1.35
C PHE A 57 -9.24 -11.21 0.36
N GLU A 58 -9.84 -10.90 -0.79
CA GLU A 58 -10.17 -11.87 -1.85
C GLU A 58 -8.93 -12.66 -2.32
N TYR A 59 -7.80 -11.98 -2.48
CA TYR A 59 -6.55 -12.60 -2.95
C TYR A 59 -5.65 -13.10 -1.81
N GLY A 60 -6.01 -12.87 -0.55
CA GLY A 60 -5.19 -13.23 0.61
C GLY A 60 -3.86 -12.48 0.68
N GLY A 61 -3.77 -11.28 0.09
CA GLY A 61 -2.53 -10.51 -0.05
C GLY A 61 -2.57 -9.56 -1.25
N VAL A 62 -1.41 -9.21 -1.80
CA VAL A 62 -1.34 -8.25 -2.91
C VAL A 62 -2.01 -8.82 -4.17
N PRO A 63 -3.06 -8.18 -4.72
CA PRO A 63 -3.75 -8.69 -5.89
C PRO A 63 -2.87 -8.62 -7.14
N PRO A 64 -3.12 -9.47 -8.18
CA PRO A 64 -2.30 -9.58 -9.37
C PRO A 64 -2.50 -8.41 -10.37
N PHE A 65 -2.84 -7.22 -9.90
CA PHE A 65 -2.97 -6.03 -10.72
C PHE A 65 -1.60 -5.39 -10.92
N LYS A 66 -1.18 -5.19 -12.17
CA LYS A 66 0.14 -4.64 -12.51
C LYS A 66 0.41 -3.33 -11.76
N GLU A 67 -0.58 -2.46 -11.69
CA GLU A 67 -0.51 -1.18 -10.96
C GLU A 67 -0.26 -1.40 -9.47
N THR A 68 -1.06 -2.24 -8.80
CA THR A 68 -0.94 -2.48 -7.36
C THR A 68 0.38 -3.13 -6.99
N ARG A 69 0.86 -4.09 -7.79
CA ARG A 69 2.17 -4.72 -7.59
C ARG A 69 3.30 -3.71 -7.68
N HIS A 70 3.23 -2.81 -8.66
CA HIS A 70 4.20 -1.73 -8.80
C HIS A 70 4.10 -0.71 -7.64
N TYR A 71 2.88 -0.38 -7.22
CA TYR A 71 2.61 0.60 -6.16
C TYR A 71 3.26 0.21 -4.83
N VAL A 72 3.09 -1.05 -4.39
CA VAL A 72 3.65 -1.50 -3.10
C VAL A 72 5.17 -1.67 -3.12
N GLN A 73 5.81 -1.69 -4.30
CA GLN A 73 7.27 -1.68 -4.42
C GLN A 73 7.82 -0.24 -4.38
N VAL A 74 7.21 0.67 -5.15
CA VAL A 74 7.73 2.03 -5.36
C VAL A 74 7.49 2.93 -4.15
N VAL A 75 6.38 2.79 -3.44
CA VAL A 75 6.07 3.67 -2.29
C VAL A 75 7.10 3.53 -1.17
N PRO A 76 7.46 2.31 -0.70
CA PRO A 76 8.52 2.14 0.29
C PRO A 76 9.89 2.61 -0.19
N GLU A 77 10.23 2.38 -1.47
CA GLU A 77 11.49 2.87 -2.05
C GLU A 77 11.58 4.39 -2.00
N ARG A 78 10.53 5.09 -2.47
CA ARG A 78 10.45 6.55 -2.43
C ARG A 78 10.50 7.09 -1.01
N TYR A 79 9.81 6.45 -0.07
CA TYR A 79 9.85 6.83 1.33
C TYR A 79 11.28 6.75 1.89
N ASN A 80 11.99 5.65 1.63
CA ASN A 80 13.39 5.51 2.05
C ASN A 80 14.32 6.53 1.37
N LEU A 81 14.08 6.87 0.11
CA LEU A 81 14.79 7.96 -0.57
C LEU A 81 14.53 9.33 0.10
N TYR A 82 13.28 9.63 0.45
CA TYR A 82 12.94 10.86 1.17
C TYR A 82 13.63 10.91 2.52
N LEU A 83 13.58 9.83 3.31
CA LEU A 83 14.24 9.76 4.61
C LEU A 83 15.76 10.00 4.51
N ARG A 84 16.43 9.37 3.54
CA ARG A 84 17.88 9.60 3.30
C ARG A 84 18.18 11.05 2.97
N ARG A 85 17.29 11.71 2.22
CA ARG A 85 17.48 13.10 1.77
C ARG A 85 17.20 14.12 2.87
N ILE A 86 16.24 13.86 3.77
CA ILE A 86 15.81 14.81 4.80
C ILE A 86 16.45 14.56 6.18
N GLY A 87 16.78 13.31 6.51
CA GLY A 87 17.11 12.90 7.89
C GLY A 87 18.55 12.49 8.14
N GLY A 88 19.39 12.32 7.12
CA GLY A 88 20.69 11.66 7.30
C GLY A 88 20.55 10.20 7.77
N ILE A 89 21.65 9.54 8.14
CA ILE A 89 21.72 8.09 8.45
C ILE A 89 20.77 7.61 9.58
N GLU A 90 20.24 8.52 10.41
CA GLU A 90 19.48 8.20 11.64
C GLU A 90 17.96 8.38 11.54
N ALA A 91 17.37 8.39 10.34
CA ALA A 91 15.94 8.57 10.17
C ALA A 91 15.12 7.42 10.84
N LEU A 92 14.63 7.68 12.07
CA LEU A 92 13.91 6.78 12.99
C LEU A 92 12.56 6.20 12.48
N GLY A 93 12.26 6.26 11.18
CA GLY A 93 10.99 5.83 10.60
C GLY A 93 11.08 4.86 9.42
N THR A 94 12.26 4.34 9.07
CA THR A 94 12.45 3.53 7.85
C THR A 94 11.46 2.37 7.75
N ILE A 95 10.81 2.23 6.59
CA ILE A 95 10.14 0.97 6.25
C ILE A 95 11.25 -0.06 6.08
N ASP A 96 11.28 -1.01 7.01
CA ASP A 96 12.31 -2.04 7.13
C ASP A 96 12.54 -2.76 5.77
N PRO A 97 13.80 -2.91 5.30
CA PRO A 97 14.13 -3.70 4.12
C PRO A 97 13.48 -5.10 4.09
N ALA A 98 13.21 -5.71 5.24
CA ALA A 98 12.47 -6.97 5.34
C ALA A 98 11.05 -6.87 4.76
N LEU A 99 10.38 -5.72 4.86
CA LEU A 99 9.06 -5.49 4.25
C LEU A 99 9.13 -5.43 2.72
N LEU A 100 10.22 -4.87 2.16
CA LEU A 100 10.50 -4.91 0.71
C LEU A 100 10.77 -6.34 0.23
N ALA A 101 11.54 -7.12 1.01
CA ALA A 101 11.77 -8.54 0.73
C ALA A 101 10.46 -9.34 0.79
N ASN A 102 9.61 -9.08 1.79
CA ASN A 102 8.30 -9.72 1.93
C ASN A 102 7.36 -9.37 0.77
N ALA A 103 7.38 -8.14 0.25
CA ALA A 103 6.63 -7.78 -0.95
C ALA A 103 7.09 -8.64 -2.15
N ASN A 104 8.40 -8.77 -2.36
CA ASN A 104 8.95 -9.60 -3.45
C ASN A 104 8.65 -11.09 -3.29
N LEU A 105 8.76 -11.62 -2.06
CA LEU A 105 8.40 -13.00 -1.73
C LEU A 105 6.90 -13.25 -1.89
N SER A 106 6.06 -12.32 -1.47
CA SER A 106 4.61 -12.35 -1.69
C SER A 106 4.31 -12.47 -3.19
N PHE A 107 4.94 -11.64 -4.03
CA PHE A 107 4.77 -11.75 -5.49
C PHE A 107 5.22 -13.08 -6.09
N ALA A 108 6.31 -13.66 -5.57
CA ALA A 108 6.83 -14.93 -6.05
C ALA A 108 6.01 -16.13 -5.56
N GLY A 109 5.58 -16.11 -4.29
CA GLY A 109 4.81 -17.17 -3.64
C GLY A 109 3.42 -17.36 -4.27
N PHE A 110 2.74 -16.29 -4.66
CA PHE A 110 1.46 -16.39 -5.39
C PHE A 110 1.61 -16.92 -6.82
N GLY A 111 2.78 -16.72 -7.44
CA GLY A 111 3.11 -17.35 -8.73
C GLY A 111 3.26 -18.87 -8.59
N ALA A 112 3.91 -19.35 -7.53
CA ALA A 112 4.07 -20.77 -7.27
C ALA A 112 2.77 -21.45 -6.79
N ALA A 113 1.96 -20.79 -5.96
CA ALA A 113 0.71 -21.35 -5.44
C ALA A 113 -0.35 -21.59 -6.53
N ARG A 114 -0.33 -20.82 -7.64
CA ARG A 114 -1.21 -21.06 -8.80
C ARG A 114 -0.76 -22.19 -9.73
N TYR A 115 0.50 -22.61 -9.68
CA TYR A 115 1.01 -23.74 -10.48
C TYR A 115 1.12 -25.06 -9.71
N GLY A 116 1.01 -25.05 -8.37
CA GLY A 116 1.03 -26.26 -7.54
C GLY A 116 -0.29 -27.03 -7.44
N ASN A 117 -1.43 -26.42 -7.82
CA ASN A 117 -2.77 -27.04 -7.68
C ASN A 117 -3.36 -27.60 -8.99
N ASN A 118 -2.58 -27.66 -10.08
CA ASN A 118 -2.98 -28.28 -11.36
C ASN A 118 -1.91 -29.25 -11.87
N ALA A 119 -1.33 -30.07 -11.00
CA ALA A 119 -0.62 -31.27 -11.43
C ALA A 119 -1.68 -32.37 -11.69
N PRO A 120 -1.73 -32.99 -12.88
CA PRO A 120 -2.61 -34.13 -13.15
C PRO A 120 -2.25 -35.36 -12.31
#